data_AF-A0AA95K8V4-F1
#
_entry.id   AF-A0AA95K8V4-F1
#
_cell.length_a   1.000
_cell.length_b   1.000
_cell.length_c   1.000
_cell.angle_alpha   90.00
_cell.angle_beta   90.00
_cell.angle_gamma   90.00
#
_symmetry.space_group_name_H-M   'P 1'
#
loop_
_entity.id
_entity.type
_entity.pdbx_description
1 polymer ?
#
loop_
_entity_poly.entity_id
_entity_poly.type
_entity_poly.pdbx_seq_one_letter_code
_entity_poly.pdbx_strand_id
1 'polypeptide(L)'
;MNAGEIGTEAGRIFEYNLPSHWIFRSQEDQNDFGIDGEIELKDGSGKALGKESVFKIQIKGEENSTYINNNSLLSFTLKIERLRYYFEFKVPVILVVVEITSEKIFWLSITNNETLRSKVSYSNQNETMQVHIPIDNTLIRKNIALSEKMLDAVTDCWENLNIKGLKDSIVRYPIISPSSLNKKIEDIGEALYKAYHQQLNNLLTDKKYDEVFKQSSKICTSAIVPVKDRFIALLYYWQAFQISPYTNIRREIYEENFKICHYLINFAREQKSRIHRLIALGKARREKFKSQLDQLHATHYSVNHFEKNSLEHFIFNNQTQVLYRNCCLSLQKIIELCNRMTKDQQFHILSDFFVDIYASILIFKEVHEARGTKESIDFLDHWHEKMSLLVMTYCVISQDLEKIERLYILISTLLKKNPTATQAPREVILSSFPDFDKVLTKIEQHVLNIDEQRDFYSLTIEEQKAYFLNRAKSLGMDPDDPEGEHYEFFKIGFANYDPTNTMRNCENLFVHYRPGGIFAQSLRMHSVGGIHFLICLKHGYVQGTGNLLSQLYDNTGGYDFGSSFKQLNCSKCSDCKPRPDSWSWNLRWYTSAVEDNKKLLNKYRF
;
A
#
# COMPACT_ATOMS: atom_id res chain seq x y z
N MET A 1 51.50 -27.99 27.80
CA MET A 1 50.92 -27.20 28.93
C MET A 1 50.11 -28.13 29.83
N ASN A 2 49.91 -27.83 31.11
CA ASN A 2 48.96 -28.59 31.94
C ASN A 2 47.50 -28.21 31.61
N ALA A 3 46.52 -29.03 32.02
CA ALA A 3 45.11 -28.81 31.65
C ALA A 3 44.54 -27.46 32.14
N GLY A 4 45.02 -26.94 33.26
CA GLY A 4 44.63 -25.63 33.78
C GLY A 4 45.20 -24.48 32.94
N GLU A 5 46.49 -24.56 32.59
CA GLU A 5 47.17 -23.61 31.69
C GLU A 5 46.49 -23.54 30.31
N ILE A 6 46.08 -24.69 29.77
CA ILE A 6 45.35 -24.77 28.49
C ILE A 6 44.00 -24.06 28.59
N GLY A 7 43.27 -24.24 29.69
CA GLY A 7 42.00 -23.56 29.93
C GLY A 7 42.15 -22.04 30.04
N THR A 8 43.11 -21.57 30.83
CA THR A 8 43.37 -20.12 30.99
C THR A 8 43.80 -19.48 29.67
N GLU A 9 44.64 -20.15 28.89
CA GLU A 9 45.09 -19.61 27.61
C GLU A 9 43.95 -19.58 26.57
N ALA A 10 43.10 -20.61 26.54
CA ALA A 10 41.89 -20.61 25.72
C ALA A 10 40.97 -19.41 26.03
N GLY A 11 40.78 -19.11 27.32
CA GLY A 11 39.99 -17.96 27.77
C GLY A 11 40.54 -16.63 27.23
N ARG A 12 41.86 -16.43 27.33
CA ARG A 12 42.53 -15.22 26.83
C ARG A 12 42.43 -15.07 25.31
N ILE A 13 42.68 -16.13 24.56
CA ILE A 13 42.57 -16.14 23.10
C ILE A 13 41.13 -15.80 22.69
N PHE A 14 40.14 -16.41 23.34
CA PHE A 14 38.74 -16.13 23.08
C PHE A 14 38.37 -14.67 23.34
N GLU A 15 38.67 -14.16 24.53
CA GLU A 15 38.35 -12.78 24.92
C GLU A 15 39.01 -11.76 23.98
N TYR A 16 40.26 -11.99 23.57
CA TYR A 16 40.99 -11.12 22.64
C TYR A 16 40.33 -11.04 21.24
N ASN A 17 39.66 -12.11 20.82
CA ASN A 17 39.00 -12.20 19.51
C ASN A 17 37.56 -11.69 19.51
N LEU A 18 36.98 -11.40 20.68
CA LEU A 18 35.62 -10.86 20.76
C LEU A 18 35.51 -9.45 20.12
N PRO A 19 34.35 -9.11 19.54
CA PRO A 19 34.06 -7.75 19.11
C PRO A 19 34.12 -6.77 20.29
N SER A 20 34.59 -5.54 20.05
CA SER A 20 34.76 -4.52 21.10
C SER A 20 33.46 -4.06 21.77
N HIS A 21 32.31 -4.35 21.17
CA HIS A 21 30.99 -4.03 21.70
C HIS A 21 30.38 -5.17 22.52
N TRP A 22 31.07 -6.31 22.66
CA TRP A 22 30.65 -7.44 23.49
C TRP A 22 31.40 -7.36 24.82
N ILE A 23 30.65 -7.34 25.92
CA ILE A 23 31.24 -7.36 27.26
C ILE A 23 31.35 -8.82 27.69
N PHE A 24 32.56 -9.35 27.77
CA PHE A 24 32.79 -10.63 28.43
C PHE A 24 32.89 -10.43 29.94
N ARG A 25 32.12 -11.22 30.68
CA ARG A 25 32.16 -11.29 32.15
C ARG A 25 32.58 -12.69 32.53
N SER A 26 33.86 -12.84 32.90
CA SER A 26 34.39 -14.11 33.41
C SER A 26 33.66 -14.53 34.69
N GLN A 27 33.38 -15.83 34.80
CA GLN A 27 32.77 -16.47 35.97
C GLN A 27 33.77 -17.37 36.73
N GLU A 28 35.05 -17.37 36.35
CA GLU A 28 36.10 -18.23 36.92
C GLU A 28 36.30 -18.05 38.44
N ASP A 29 36.05 -16.85 38.97
CA ASP A 29 36.22 -16.52 40.41
C ASP A 29 34.98 -16.84 41.26
N GLN A 30 33.91 -17.40 40.68
CA GLN A 30 32.62 -17.64 41.35
C GLN A 30 32.29 -19.14 41.54
N ASN A 31 33.18 -19.96 42.12
CA ASN A 31 32.87 -21.35 42.54
C ASN A 31 32.01 -22.14 41.52
N ASP A 32 32.30 -22.01 40.21
CA ASP A 32 31.23 -22.19 39.23
C ASP A 32 31.10 -23.61 38.66
N PHE A 33 29.84 -24.02 38.51
CA PHE A 33 29.41 -25.38 38.16
C PHE A 33 29.48 -25.66 36.65
N GLY A 34 30.43 -25.05 35.94
CA GLY A 34 30.79 -25.34 34.54
C GLY A 34 30.16 -24.45 33.47
N ILE A 35 30.16 -23.13 33.67
CA ILE A 35 30.06 -22.10 32.62
C ILE A 35 31.23 -21.14 32.88
N ASP A 36 31.94 -20.72 31.83
CA ASP A 36 33.18 -19.94 32.02
C ASP A 36 32.94 -18.43 31.94
N GLY A 37 31.85 -17.99 31.30
CA GLY A 37 31.44 -16.60 31.39
C GLY A 37 30.12 -16.25 30.71
N GLU A 38 29.77 -14.98 30.83
CA GLU A 38 28.59 -14.36 30.23
C GLU A 38 29.01 -13.26 29.26
N ILE A 39 28.31 -13.17 28.14
CA ILE A 39 28.46 -12.08 27.19
C ILE A 39 27.21 -11.21 27.25
N GLU A 40 27.43 -9.90 27.45
CA GLU A 40 26.38 -8.88 27.38
C GLU A 40 26.66 -7.93 26.21
N LEU A 41 25.67 -7.73 25.35
CA LEU A 41 25.79 -6.89 24.17
C LEU A 41 25.46 -5.42 24.48
N LYS A 42 26.22 -4.51 23.88
CA LYS A 42 25.99 -3.05 23.93
C LYS A 42 25.42 -2.52 22.62
N ASP A 43 24.62 -1.47 22.72
CA ASP A 43 24.22 -0.65 21.58
C ASP A 43 25.39 0.23 21.06
N GLY A 44 25.18 0.90 19.92
CA GLY A 44 26.16 1.80 19.31
C GLY A 44 26.56 3.01 20.16
N SER A 45 25.88 3.26 21.29
CA SER A 45 26.22 4.30 22.28
C SER A 45 26.99 3.75 23.50
N GLY A 46 27.25 2.43 23.53
CA GLY A 46 27.97 1.76 24.61
C GLY A 46 27.10 1.35 25.80
N LYS A 47 25.76 1.40 25.68
CA LYS A 47 24.82 1.04 26.74
C LYS A 47 24.35 -0.41 26.57
N ALA A 48 24.21 -1.14 27.67
CA ALA A 48 23.72 -2.52 27.64
C ALA A 48 22.27 -2.61 27.13
N LEU A 49 22.00 -3.58 26.25
CA LEU A 49 20.73 -3.74 25.52
C LEU A 49 19.59 -4.39 26.34
N GLY A 50 19.83 -4.82 27.59
CA GLY A 50 18.83 -5.41 28.49
C GLY A 50 19.01 -6.92 28.76
N LYS A 51 17.95 -7.59 29.25
CA LYS A 51 18.02 -9.01 29.68
C LYS A 51 18.09 -10.02 28.53
N GLU A 52 17.56 -9.68 27.35
CA GLU A 52 17.53 -10.56 26.17
C GLU A 52 18.79 -10.44 25.29
N SER A 53 19.73 -9.58 25.70
CA SER A 53 21.03 -9.36 25.05
C SER A 53 22.18 -10.00 25.84
N VAL A 54 21.87 -11.03 26.62
CA VAL A 54 22.85 -11.79 27.42
C VAL A 54 22.83 -13.25 27.00
N PHE A 55 24.00 -13.85 26.82
CA PHE A 55 24.15 -15.30 26.66
C PHE A 55 25.36 -15.83 27.41
N LYS A 56 25.34 -17.12 27.73
CA LYS A 56 26.39 -17.82 28.45
C LYS A 56 27.32 -18.53 27.47
N ILE A 57 28.59 -18.61 27.84
CA ILE A 57 29.58 -19.34 27.07
C ILE A 57 30.31 -20.37 27.95
N GLN A 58 30.57 -21.53 27.37
CA GLN A 58 31.54 -22.49 27.89
C GLN A 58 32.73 -22.51 26.94
N ILE A 59 33.93 -22.26 27.45
CA ILE A 59 35.20 -22.33 26.75
C ILE A 59 35.87 -23.68 27.07
N LYS A 60 36.48 -24.29 26.06
CA LYS A 60 37.32 -25.48 26.20
C LYS A 60 38.57 -25.30 25.34
N GLY A 61 39.74 -25.50 25.93
CA GLY A 61 41.01 -25.47 25.20
C GLY A 61 41.44 -26.87 24.78
N GLU A 62 41.94 -27.00 23.55
CA GLU A 62 42.69 -28.17 23.06
C GLU A 62 44.05 -27.70 22.52
N GLU A 63 45.12 -28.45 22.80
CA GLU A 63 46.45 -28.10 22.27
C GLU A 63 46.48 -28.29 20.75
N ASN A 64 45.88 -29.38 20.24
CA ASN A 64 45.58 -29.58 18.82
C ASN A 64 44.20 -30.25 18.70
N SER A 65 43.36 -29.78 17.80
CA SER A 65 42.01 -30.31 17.65
C SER A 65 41.96 -31.52 16.74
N THR A 66 40.96 -32.38 16.93
CA THR A 66 40.72 -33.52 16.05
C THR A 66 39.71 -33.15 14.96
N TYR A 67 40.14 -33.22 13.70
CA TYR A 67 39.28 -32.94 12.55
C TYR A 67 38.79 -34.23 11.89
N ILE A 68 37.51 -34.26 11.51
CA ILE A 68 36.86 -35.41 10.85
C ILE A 68 36.14 -34.94 9.57
N ASN A 69 35.67 -35.89 8.76
CA ASN A 69 34.96 -35.63 7.49
C ASN A 69 35.72 -34.68 6.55
N ASN A 70 36.91 -35.09 6.08
CA ASN A 70 37.74 -34.29 5.18
C ASN A 70 38.03 -32.87 5.72
N ASN A 71 38.26 -32.75 7.03
CA ASN A 71 38.50 -31.49 7.76
C ASN A 71 37.32 -30.51 7.78
N SER A 72 36.08 -30.95 7.55
CA SER A 72 34.91 -30.06 7.61
C SER A 72 34.31 -29.92 9.02
N LEU A 73 34.65 -30.80 9.95
CA LEU A 73 34.12 -30.82 11.32
C LEU A 73 35.25 -31.01 12.33
N LEU A 74 35.18 -30.29 13.43
CA LEU A 74 35.98 -30.52 14.63
C LEU A 74 35.22 -31.44 15.58
N SER A 75 35.88 -32.49 16.08
CA SER A 75 35.31 -33.47 17.01
C SER A 75 35.86 -33.25 18.41
N PHE A 76 34.99 -32.88 19.34
CA PHE A 76 35.34 -32.59 20.73
C PHE A 76 34.59 -33.53 21.69
N THR A 77 35.29 -34.12 22.66
CA THR A 77 34.67 -35.03 23.63
C THR A 77 34.18 -34.28 24.88
N LEU A 78 32.89 -34.38 25.17
CA LEU A 78 32.28 -33.74 26.35
C LEU A 78 31.49 -34.76 27.18
N LYS A 79 31.50 -34.60 28.52
CA LYS A 79 30.70 -35.44 29.42
C LYS A 79 29.20 -35.15 29.24
N ILE A 80 28.38 -36.21 29.19
CA ILE A 80 26.93 -36.08 28.98
C ILE A 80 26.26 -35.29 30.12
N GLU A 81 26.72 -35.48 31.36
CA GLU A 81 26.27 -34.70 32.52
C GLU A 81 26.37 -33.19 32.28
N ARG A 82 27.47 -32.71 31.68
CA ARG A 82 27.68 -31.29 31.38
C ARG A 82 26.72 -30.79 30.31
N LEU A 83 26.50 -31.59 29.26
CA LEU A 83 25.51 -31.25 28.22
C LEU A 83 24.09 -31.15 28.78
N ARG A 84 23.71 -32.06 29.68
CA ARG A 84 22.40 -32.01 30.37
C ARG A 84 22.25 -30.71 31.16
N TYR A 85 23.29 -30.34 31.90
CA TYR A 85 23.32 -29.08 32.63
C TYR A 85 23.14 -27.87 31.68
N TYR A 86 23.82 -27.85 30.54
CA TYR A 86 23.68 -26.78 29.54
C TYR A 86 22.26 -26.65 28.98
N PHE A 87 21.57 -27.78 28.80
CA PHE A 87 20.20 -27.82 28.30
C PHE A 87 19.14 -27.29 29.27
N GLU A 88 19.48 -27.11 30.55
CA GLU A 88 18.57 -26.62 31.60
C GLU A 88 18.59 -25.10 31.76
N PHE A 89 19.58 -24.40 31.18
CA PHE A 89 19.64 -22.95 31.23
C PHE A 89 18.46 -22.29 30.50
N LYS A 90 17.96 -21.19 31.07
CA LYS A 90 16.92 -20.33 30.51
C LYS A 90 17.47 -19.14 29.70
N VAL A 91 18.78 -19.17 29.45
CA VAL A 91 19.53 -18.22 28.62
C VAL A 91 20.30 -19.05 27.59
N PRO A 92 20.60 -18.52 26.39
CA PRO A 92 21.39 -19.23 25.40
C PRO A 92 22.76 -19.63 25.94
N VAL A 93 23.21 -20.84 25.62
CA VAL A 93 24.52 -21.39 25.97
C VAL A 93 25.24 -21.74 24.67
N ILE A 94 26.42 -21.15 24.47
CA ILE A 94 27.30 -21.44 23.34
C ILE A 94 28.54 -22.18 23.85
N LEU A 95 28.85 -23.32 23.25
CA LEU A 95 30.11 -24.02 23.46
C LEU A 95 31.17 -23.43 22.53
N VAL A 96 32.34 -23.14 23.07
CA VAL A 96 33.50 -22.62 22.35
C VAL A 96 34.66 -23.57 22.58
N VAL A 97 35.30 -24.02 21.50
CA VAL A 97 36.53 -24.81 21.53
C VAL A 97 37.65 -23.98 20.91
N VAL A 98 38.74 -23.81 21.64
CA VAL A 98 39.91 -23.02 21.23
C VAL A 98 41.10 -23.95 21.03
N GLU A 99 41.64 -23.97 19.82
CA GLU A 99 42.89 -24.65 19.50
C GLU A 99 44.06 -23.72 19.84
N ILE A 100 44.83 -24.05 20.88
CA ILE A 100 45.87 -23.15 21.42
C ILE A 100 47.02 -22.97 20.43
N THR A 101 47.48 -24.03 19.76
CA THR A 101 48.65 -23.95 18.88
C THR A 101 48.45 -23.06 17.65
N SER A 102 47.21 -22.96 17.16
CA SER A 102 46.86 -22.16 15.98
C SER A 102 46.02 -20.92 16.30
N GLU A 103 45.68 -20.72 17.58
CA GLU A 103 44.79 -19.68 18.09
C GLU A 103 43.41 -19.65 17.40
N LYS A 104 42.95 -20.79 16.87
CA LYS A 104 41.64 -20.89 16.19
C LYS A 104 40.53 -21.13 17.19
N ILE A 105 39.43 -20.40 17.01
CA ILE A 105 38.24 -20.49 17.84
C ILE A 105 37.12 -21.12 17.02
N PHE A 106 36.46 -22.12 17.57
CA PHE A 106 35.29 -22.76 16.99
C PHE A 106 34.12 -22.70 17.97
N TRP A 107 32.89 -22.59 17.48
CA TRP A 107 31.72 -22.46 18.35
C TRP A 107 30.51 -23.27 17.88
N LEU A 108 29.67 -23.66 18.84
CA LEU A 108 28.43 -24.39 18.60
C LEU A 108 27.35 -23.96 19.58
N SER A 109 26.18 -23.59 19.06
CA SER A 109 25.01 -23.35 19.90
C SER A 109 24.53 -24.67 20.52
N ILE A 110 24.40 -24.70 21.85
CA ILE A 110 23.96 -25.88 22.58
C ILE A 110 22.45 -25.84 22.81
N THR A 111 21.91 -24.68 23.18
CA THR A 111 20.50 -24.52 23.60
C THR A 111 19.49 -25.05 22.59
N ASN A 112 19.66 -24.69 21.31
CA ASN A 112 18.76 -25.06 20.20
C ASN A 112 19.18 -26.33 19.42
N ASN A 113 20.20 -27.08 19.88
CA ASN A 113 20.71 -28.23 19.14
C ASN A 113 19.91 -29.51 19.44
N GLU A 114 18.87 -29.77 18.66
CA GLU A 114 17.99 -30.95 18.83
C GLU A 114 18.71 -32.28 18.60
N THR A 115 19.69 -32.31 17.69
CA THR A 115 20.48 -33.52 17.40
C THR A 115 21.33 -33.93 18.60
N LEU A 116 21.96 -32.97 19.29
CA LEU A 116 22.68 -33.26 20.54
C LEU A 116 21.72 -33.63 21.67
N ARG A 117 20.59 -32.93 21.77
CA ARG A 117 19.59 -33.18 22.82
C ARG A 117 19.00 -34.59 22.72
N SER A 118 18.60 -35.01 21.52
CA SER A 118 18.08 -36.36 21.27
C SER A 118 19.09 -37.43 21.61
N LYS A 119 20.35 -37.29 21.18
CA LYS A 119 21.43 -38.24 21.54
C LYS A 119 21.62 -38.34 23.06
N VAL A 120 21.65 -37.22 23.77
CA VAL A 120 21.82 -37.18 25.24
C VAL A 120 20.65 -37.82 25.99
N SER A 121 19.43 -37.78 25.45
CA SER A 121 18.25 -38.42 26.08
C SER A 121 18.32 -39.95 26.10
N TYR A 122 19.08 -40.59 25.21
CA TYR A 122 19.19 -42.05 25.13
C TYR A 122 20.44 -42.63 25.81
N SER A 123 21.28 -41.80 26.41
CA SER A 123 22.58 -42.20 26.99
C SER A 123 22.61 -42.17 28.53
N ASN A 124 23.57 -42.86 29.15
CA ASN A 124 23.73 -42.91 30.61
C ASN A 124 24.44 -41.67 31.18
N GLN A 125 24.30 -41.39 32.48
CA GLN A 125 24.84 -40.17 33.13
C GLN A 125 26.38 -40.07 33.12
N ASN A 126 27.11 -41.19 33.11
CA ASN A 126 28.58 -41.22 33.23
C ASN A 126 29.32 -41.36 31.90
N GLU A 127 28.61 -41.35 30.76
CA GLU A 127 29.21 -41.49 29.43
C GLU A 127 29.73 -40.15 28.88
N THR A 128 30.72 -40.23 27.99
CA THR A 128 31.19 -39.10 27.17
C THR A 128 30.58 -39.18 25.77
N MET A 129 30.39 -38.03 25.12
CA MET A 129 29.87 -37.95 23.76
C MET A 129 30.78 -37.07 22.90
N GLN A 130 30.96 -37.47 21.64
CA GLN A 130 31.58 -36.63 20.62
C GLN A 130 30.60 -35.56 20.14
N VAL A 131 30.97 -34.31 20.33
CA VAL A 131 30.29 -33.12 19.81
C VAL A 131 31.02 -32.68 18.56
N HIS A 132 30.30 -32.58 17.45
CA HIS A 132 30.89 -32.15 16.17
C HIS A 132 30.56 -30.69 15.92
N ILE A 133 31.59 -29.88 15.70
CA ILE A 133 31.52 -28.43 15.51
C ILE A 133 31.93 -28.11 14.07
N PRO A 134 31.08 -27.44 13.27
CA PRO A 134 31.46 -26.99 11.93
C PRO A 134 32.65 -26.04 11.96
N ILE A 135 33.65 -26.27 11.10
CA ILE A 135 34.84 -25.40 11.06
C ILE A 135 34.52 -23.97 10.61
N ASP A 136 33.43 -23.78 9.85
CA ASP A 136 32.93 -22.49 9.40
C ASP A 136 32.34 -21.66 10.57
N ASN A 137 31.99 -22.31 11.68
CA ASN A 137 31.59 -21.66 12.92
C ASN A 137 32.84 -21.24 13.68
N THR A 138 33.53 -20.24 13.17
CA THR A 138 34.75 -19.70 13.77
C THR A 138 34.57 -18.25 14.18
N LEU A 139 35.47 -17.75 15.03
CA LEU A 139 35.53 -16.36 15.45
C LEU A 139 36.94 -15.82 15.20
N ILE A 140 37.03 -14.68 14.52
CA ILE A 140 38.29 -14.00 14.22
C ILE A 140 38.13 -12.51 14.55
N ARG A 141 39.11 -11.97 15.26
CA ARG A 141 39.13 -10.56 15.65
C ARG A 141 38.90 -9.63 14.45
N LYS A 142 38.07 -8.60 14.65
CA LYS A 142 37.70 -7.58 13.63
C LYS A 142 36.95 -8.12 12.41
N ASN A 143 36.55 -9.39 12.39
CA ASN A 143 35.67 -9.93 11.35
C ASN A 143 34.21 -9.91 11.82
N ILE A 144 33.49 -8.84 11.45
CA ILE A 144 32.11 -8.60 11.89
C ILE A 144 31.16 -9.72 11.42
N ALA A 145 31.30 -10.17 10.17
CA ALA A 145 30.43 -11.19 9.59
C ALA A 145 30.48 -12.53 10.36
N LEU A 146 31.64 -12.91 10.90
CA LEU A 146 31.77 -14.12 11.70
C LEU A 146 31.15 -13.97 13.09
N SER A 147 31.28 -12.80 13.72
CA SER A 147 30.61 -12.53 14.99
C SER A 147 29.08 -12.40 14.84
N GLU A 148 28.60 -11.87 13.72
CA GLU A 148 27.17 -11.79 13.40
C GLU A 148 26.55 -13.18 13.25
N LYS A 149 27.24 -14.14 12.61
CA LYS A 149 26.77 -15.54 12.54
C LYS A 149 26.54 -16.16 13.93
N MET A 150 27.39 -15.84 14.91
CA MET A 150 27.22 -16.31 16.29
C MET A 150 26.02 -15.62 16.96
N LEU A 151 25.78 -14.34 16.68
CA LEU A 151 24.59 -13.62 17.16
C LEU A 151 23.29 -14.15 16.56
N ASP A 152 23.28 -14.48 15.29
CA ASP A 152 22.14 -15.13 14.63
C ASP A 152 21.81 -16.44 15.36
N ALA A 153 22.82 -17.26 15.65
CA ALA A 153 22.63 -18.50 16.41
C ALA A 153 22.16 -18.27 17.86
N VAL A 154 22.60 -17.19 18.52
CA VAL A 154 22.10 -16.78 19.85
C VAL A 154 20.64 -16.34 19.78
N THR A 155 20.26 -15.62 18.72
CA THR A 155 18.89 -15.18 18.45
C THR A 155 17.97 -16.39 18.26
N ASP A 156 18.39 -17.36 17.44
CA ASP A 156 17.69 -18.63 17.25
C ASP A 156 17.53 -19.41 18.58
N CYS A 157 18.52 -19.35 19.47
CA CYS A 157 18.42 -19.96 20.80
C CYS A 157 17.36 -19.28 21.67
N TRP A 158 17.29 -17.95 21.64
CA TRP A 158 16.25 -17.20 22.34
C TRP A 158 14.84 -17.52 21.81
N GLU A 159 14.68 -17.59 20.49
CA GLU A 159 13.42 -18.00 19.87
C GLU A 159 13.00 -19.40 20.32
N ASN A 160 13.93 -20.36 20.32
CA ASN A 160 13.67 -21.72 20.80
C ASN A 160 13.22 -21.74 22.27
N LEU A 161 13.92 -21.01 23.14
CA LEU A 161 13.59 -20.89 24.57
C LEU A 161 12.20 -20.25 24.77
N ASN A 162 11.86 -19.23 23.98
CA ASN A 162 10.55 -18.58 24.03
C ASN A 162 9.42 -19.53 23.61
N ILE A 163 9.59 -20.26 22.51
CA ILE A 163 8.62 -21.28 22.06
C ILE A 163 8.46 -22.38 23.11
N LYS A 164 9.56 -22.86 23.68
CA LYS A 164 9.54 -23.86 24.76
C LYS A 164 8.83 -23.33 26.00
N GLY A 165 9.12 -22.09 26.42
CA GLY A 165 8.44 -21.43 27.54
C GLY A 165 6.94 -21.27 27.32
N LEU A 166 6.52 -21.04 26.07
CA LEU A 166 5.11 -21.00 25.67
C LEU A 166 4.46 -22.38 25.77
N LYS A 167 5.07 -23.42 25.20
CA LYS A 167 4.61 -24.82 25.29
C LYS A 167 4.51 -25.28 26.75
N ASP A 168 5.53 -25.02 27.55
CA ASP A 168 5.56 -25.33 28.97
C ASP A 168 4.49 -24.59 29.77
N SER A 169 4.16 -23.35 29.37
CA SER A 169 3.08 -22.58 29.99
C SER A 169 1.69 -23.14 29.65
N ILE A 170 1.50 -23.66 28.43
CA ILE A 170 0.28 -24.35 28.02
C ILE A 170 0.11 -25.68 28.77
N VAL A 171 1.20 -26.42 29.00
CA VAL A 171 1.17 -27.68 29.76
C VAL A 171 0.86 -27.44 31.25
N ARG A 172 1.34 -26.35 31.84
CA ARG A 172 1.14 -25.99 33.26
C ARG A 172 -0.18 -25.27 33.56
N TYR A 173 -1.02 -25.08 32.55
CA TYR A 173 -2.30 -24.36 32.65
C TYR A 173 -3.25 -24.83 33.77
N PRO A 174 -3.31 -26.12 34.15
CA PRO A 174 -4.19 -26.57 35.24
C PRO A 174 -3.81 -26.08 36.66
N ILE A 175 -2.63 -25.45 36.86
CA ILE A 175 -2.03 -25.23 38.20
C ILE A 175 -1.75 -23.73 38.47
N ILE A 176 -2.15 -22.82 37.58
CA ILE A 176 -1.81 -21.39 37.71
C ILE A 176 -2.80 -20.67 38.64
N SER A 177 -2.27 -19.84 39.56
CA SER A 177 -3.11 -19.02 40.43
C SER A 177 -3.91 -17.97 39.62
N PRO A 178 -5.16 -17.64 40.01
CA PRO A 178 -6.02 -16.73 39.24
C PRO A 178 -5.39 -15.37 38.89
N SER A 179 -4.58 -14.81 39.80
CA SER A 179 -3.90 -13.53 39.59
C SER A 179 -2.73 -13.60 38.58
N SER A 180 -2.03 -14.74 38.52
CA SER A 180 -0.97 -14.97 37.53
C SER A 180 -1.52 -15.34 36.15
N LEU A 181 -2.72 -15.91 36.10
CA LEU A 181 -3.39 -16.28 34.86
C LEU A 181 -3.77 -15.04 34.04
N ASN A 182 -4.38 -14.04 34.67
CA ASN A 182 -4.78 -12.80 33.99
C ASN A 182 -3.58 -12.09 33.34
N LYS A 183 -2.47 -11.98 34.07
CA LYS A 183 -1.25 -11.37 33.55
C LYS A 183 -0.67 -12.15 32.35
N LYS A 184 -0.66 -13.49 32.42
CA LYS A 184 -0.21 -14.32 31.28
C LYS A 184 -1.14 -14.22 30.07
N ILE A 185 -2.45 -14.10 30.29
CA ILE A 185 -3.43 -13.89 29.20
C ILE A 185 -3.18 -12.54 28.52
N GLU A 186 -2.92 -11.49 29.30
CA GLU A 186 -2.59 -10.17 28.76
C GLU A 186 -1.28 -10.19 27.95
N ASP A 187 -0.21 -10.77 28.50
CA ASP A 187 1.11 -10.84 27.84
C ASP A 187 1.05 -11.63 26.52
N ILE A 188 0.40 -12.80 26.53
CA ILE A 188 0.22 -13.63 25.32
C ILE A 188 -0.68 -12.92 24.31
N GLY A 189 -1.75 -12.28 24.78
CA GLY A 189 -2.64 -11.49 23.95
C GLY A 189 -1.90 -10.36 23.24
N GLU A 190 -1.13 -9.56 23.98
CA GLU A 190 -0.38 -8.44 23.42
C GLU A 190 0.64 -8.89 22.36
N ALA A 191 1.39 -9.96 22.63
CA ALA A 191 2.32 -10.53 21.66
C ALA A 191 1.60 -11.01 20.39
N LEU A 192 0.46 -11.69 20.55
CA LEU A 192 -0.36 -12.15 19.43
C LEU A 192 -0.90 -10.98 18.59
N TYR A 193 -1.39 -9.90 19.21
CA TYR A 193 -1.91 -8.75 18.48
C TYR A 193 -0.81 -7.99 17.74
N LYS A 194 0.39 -7.86 18.33
CA LYS A 194 1.57 -7.33 17.62
C LYS A 194 1.92 -8.17 16.40
N ALA A 195 1.90 -9.50 16.53
CA ALA A 195 2.14 -10.41 15.41
C ALA A 195 1.09 -10.24 14.30
N TYR A 196 -0.19 -10.09 14.64
CA TYR A 196 -1.24 -9.82 13.65
C TYR A 196 -1.05 -8.48 12.94
N HIS A 197 -0.72 -7.41 13.67
CA HIS A 197 -0.44 -6.12 13.03
C HIS A 197 0.78 -6.18 12.11
N GLN A 198 1.85 -6.86 12.53
CA GLN A 198 3.02 -7.08 11.67
C GLN A 198 2.66 -7.89 10.43
N GLN A 199 1.82 -8.92 10.57
CA GLN A 199 1.35 -9.72 9.44
C GLN A 199 0.55 -8.87 8.46
N LEU A 200 -0.40 -8.05 8.93
CA LEU A 200 -1.17 -7.14 8.09
C LEU A 200 -0.27 -6.13 7.39
N ASN A 201 0.72 -5.59 8.11
CA ASN A 201 1.70 -4.67 7.54
C ASN A 201 2.51 -5.33 6.42
N ASN A 202 3.04 -6.54 6.65
CA ASN A 202 3.79 -7.29 5.63
C ASN A 202 2.93 -7.56 4.40
N LEU A 203 1.67 -7.98 4.59
CA LEU A 203 0.73 -8.19 3.48
C LEU A 203 0.45 -6.91 2.69
N LEU A 204 0.31 -5.77 3.38
CA LEU A 204 0.09 -4.47 2.75
C LEU A 204 1.32 -4.01 1.96
N THR A 205 2.52 -4.14 2.53
CA THR A 205 3.80 -3.82 1.89
C THR A 205 4.05 -4.71 0.66
N ASP A 206 3.71 -6.00 0.76
CA ASP A 206 3.75 -6.98 -0.33
C ASP A 206 2.66 -6.74 -1.40
N LYS A 207 1.77 -5.75 -1.21
CA LYS A 207 0.63 -5.44 -2.09
C LYS A 207 -0.35 -6.61 -2.25
N LYS A 208 -0.46 -7.50 -1.25
CA LYS A 208 -1.40 -8.64 -1.23
C LYS A 208 -2.74 -8.21 -0.64
N TYR A 209 -3.43 -7.29 -1.32
CA TYR A 209 -4.62 -6.61 -0.78
C TYR A 209 -5.78 -7.56 -0.43
N ASP A 210 -6.03 -8.59 -1.24
CA ASP A 210 -7.09 -9.58 -0.95
C ASP A 210 -6.88 -10.32 0.37
N GLU A 211 -5.63 -10.66 0.69
CA GLU A 211 -5.27 -11.30 1.96
C GLU A 211 -5.36 -10.31 3.12
N VAL A 212 -5.07 -9.01 2.91
CA VAL A 212 -5.33 -7.96 3.91
C VAL A 212 -6.83 -7.90 4.22
N PHE A 213 -7.70 -7.87 3.20
CA PHE A 213 -9.15 -7.82 3.40
C PHE A 213 -9.64 -9.01 4.21
N LYS A 214 -9.22 -10.22 3.82
CA LYS A 214 -9.60 -11.46 4.49
C LYS A 214 -9.11 -11.52 5.94
N GLN A 215 -7.84 -11.21 6.18
CA GLN A 215 -7.26 -11.31 7.52
C GLN A 215 -7.78 -10.22 8.45
N SER A 216 -7.88 -8.98 7.95
CA SER A 216 -8.45 -7.89 8.73
C SER A 216 -9.90 -8.15 9.09
N SER A 217 -10.74 -8.60 8.16
CA SER A 217 -12.15 -8.90 8.44
C SER A 217 -12.33 -9.96 9.53
N LYS A 218 -11.47 -10.99 9.56
CA LYS A 218 -11.45 -11.99 10.64
C LYS A 218 -11.12 -11.37 12.00
N ILE A 219 -10.12 -10.49 12.04
CA ILE A 219 -9.71 -9.82 13.29
C ILE A 219 -10.83 -8.87 13.75
N CYS A 220 -11.36 -8.04 12.87
CA CYS A 220 -12.39 -7.03 13.17
C CYS A 220 -13.70 -7.63 13.71
N THR A 221 -14.10 -8.81 13.21
CA THR A 221 -15.36 -9.46 13.60
C THR A 221 -15.23 -10.37 14.82
N SER A 222 -14.00 -10.62 15.28
CA SER A 222 -13.74 -11.51 16.40
C SER A 222 -14.10 -10.89 17.76
N ALA A 223 -14.98 -11.54 18.51
CA ALA A 223 -15.42 -11.08 19.83
C ALA A 223 -14.32 -11.14 20.90
N ILE A 224 -13.28 -11.96 20.69
CA ILE A 224 -12.17 -12.13 21.65
C ILE A 224 -11.05 -11.09 21.46
N VAL A 225 -11.02 -10.40 20.31
CA VAL A 225 -9.99 -9.41 20.01
C VAL A 225 -10.36 -8.06 20.67
N PRO A 226 -9.46 -7.42 21.42
CA PRO A 226 -9.70 -6.11 22.01
C PRO A 226 -10.08 -5.07 20.94
N VAL A 227 -10.92 -4.12 21.34
CA VAL A 227 -11.46 -3.10 20.41
C VAL A 227 -10.35 -2.28 19.74
N LYS A 228 -9.27 -1.96 20.45
CA LYS A 228 -8.13 -1.22 19.90
C LYS A 228 -7.49 -1.96 18.71
N ASP A 229 -7.36 -3.27 18.79
CA ASP A 229 -6.70 -4.09 17.77
C ASP A 229 -7.67 -4.37 16.61
N ARG A 230 -8.98 -4.53 16.89
CA ARG A 230 -10.03 -4.51 15.87
C ARG A 230 -10.06 -3.20 15.08
N PHE A 231 -9.88 -2.07 15.77
CA PHE A 231 -9.81 -0.75 15.14
C PHE A 231 -8.60 -0.62 14.21
N ILE A 232 -7.42 -1.05 14.67
CA ILE A 232 -6.18 -1.00 13.86
C ILE A 232 -6.29 -1.92 12.65
N ALA A 233 -6.79 -3.16 12.81
CA ALA A 233 -7.03 -4.05 11.69
C ALA A 233 -7.93 -3.38 10.63
N LEU A 234 -9.02 -2.75 11.07
CA LEU A 234 -9.92 -2.02 10.16
C LEU A 234 -9.25 -0.84 9.45
N LEU A 235 -8.24 -0.20 10.04
CA LEU A 235 -7.43 0.81 9.35
C LEU A 235 -6.56 0.21 8.24
N TYR A 236 -5.98 -0.98 8.45
CA TYR A 236 -5.28 -1.71 7.38
C TYR A 236 -6.24 -2.08 6.24
N TYR A 237 -7.45 -2.54 6.56
CA TYR A 237 -8.49 -2.79 5.56
C TYR A 237 -8.82 -1.52 4.78
N TRP A 238 -9.07 -0.41 5.50
CA TRP A 238 -9.36 0.87 4.88
C TRP A 238 -8.24 1.30 3.93
N GLN A 239 -6.98 1.23 4.36
CA GLN A 239 -5.83 1.62 3.55
C GLN A 239 -5.69 0.76 2.29
N ALA A 240 -5.79 -0.57 2.43
CA ALA A 240 -5.79 -1.47 1.28
C ALA A 240 -6.94 -1.15 0.30
N PHE A 241 -8.13 -0.85 0.84
CA PHE A 241 -9.30 -0.53 0.03
C PHE A 241 -9.17 0.82 -0.70
N GLN A 242 -8.53 1.81 -0.09
CA GLN A 242 -8.25 3.09 -0.77
C GLN A 242 -7.24 2.95 -1.91
N ILE A 243 -6.33 1.98 -1.83
CA ILE A 243 -5.30 1.74 -2.85
C ILE A 243 -5.85 0.87 -3.97
N SER A 244 -6.53 -0.23 -3.61
CA SER A 244 -7.03 -1.23 -4.55
C SER A 244 -8.38 -1.77 -4.07
N PRO A 245 -9.49 -1.05 -4.35
CA PRO A 245 -10.82 -1.59 -4.12
C PRO A 245 -10.99 -2.95 -4.81
N TYR A 246 -11.67 -3.90 -4.17
CA TYR A 246 -11.96 -5.22 -4.78
C TYR A 246 -13.06 -5.17 -5.86
N THR A 247 -13.69 -4.02 -6.05
CA THR A 247 -14.75 -3.78 -7.02
C THR A 247 -14.51 -2.46 -7.75
N ASN A 248 -14.91 -2.42 -9.03
CA ASN A 248 -14.89 -1.20 -9.83
C ASN A 248 -16.21 -0.45 -9.78
N ILE A 249 -17.26 -1.02 -9.17
CA ILE A 249 -18.59 -0.43 -9.07
C ILE A 249 -18.59 0.64 -7.97
N ARG A 250 -18.86 1.88 -8.36
CA ARG A 250 -18.79 3.06 -7.49
C ARG A 250 -19.81 3.03 -6.37
N ARG A 251 -21.01 2.49 -6.61
CA ARG A 251 -22.02 2.26 -5.57
C ARG A 251 -21.48 1.35 -4.46
N GLU A 252 -20.91 0.20 -4.84
CA GLU A 252 -20.31 -0.75 -3.90
C GLU A 252 -19.11 -0.14 -3.15
N ILE A 253 -18.27 0.65 -3.84
CA ILE A 253 -17.17 1.40 -3.19
C ILE A 253 -17.70 2.35 -2.11
N TYR A 254 -18.80 3.06 -2.40
CA TYR A 254 -19.41 3.96 -1.41
C TYR A 254 -20.03 3.22 -0.23
N GLU A 255 -20.73 2.12 -0.49
CA GLU A 255 -21.29 1.27 0.57
C GLU A 255 -20.21 0.71 1.47
N GLU A 256 -19.10 0.24 0.90
CA GLU A 256 -18.00 -0.33 1.67
C GLU A 256 -17.28 0.74 2.49
N ASN A 257 -16.98 1.89 1.91
CA ASN A 257 -16.43 3.04 2.65
C ASN A 257 -17.35 3.48 3.79
N PHE A 258 -18.66 3.46 3.58
CA PHE A 258 -19.64 3.76 4.62
C PHE A 258 -19.59 2.73 5.76
N LYS A 259 -19.57 1.43 5.44
CA LYS A 259 -19.46 0.35 6.42
C LYS A 259 -18.17 0.48 7.24
N ILE A 260 -17.03 0.66 6.58
CA ILE A 260 -15.73 0.85 7.24
C ILE A 260 -15.80 2.03 8.22
N CYS A 261 -16.25 3.20 7.76
CA CYS A 261 -16.37 4.40 8.60
C CYS A 261 -17.32 4.18 9.78
N HIS A 262 -18.43 3.48 9.56
CA HIS A 262 -19.39 3.14 10.60
C HIS A 262 -18.75 2.25 11.69
N TYR A 263 -18.04 1.19 11.30
CA TYR A 263 -17.33 0.31 12.24
C TYR A 263 -16.22 1.05 13.00
N LEU A 264 -15.42 1.88 12.32
CA LEU A 264 -14.40 2.71 12.99
C LEU A 264 -15.04 3.61 14.07
N ILE A 265 -16.17 4.24 13.78
CA ILE A 265 -16.89 5.07 14.76
C ILE A 265 -17.39 4.23 15.94
N ASN A 266 -17.95 3.05 15.68
CA ASN A 266 -18.45 2.16 16.73
C ASN A 266 -17.31 1.65 17.63
N PHE A 267 -16.21 1.17 17.05
CA PHE A 267 -15.03 0.77 17.80
C PHE A 267 -14.43 1.94 18.59
N ALA A 268 -14.38 3.15 18.02
CA ALA A 268 -13.91 4.33 18.75
C ALA A 268 -14.81 4.69 19.94
N ARG A 269 -16.12 4.47 19.83
CA ARG A 269 -17.09 4.67 20.94
C ARG A 269 -16.93 3.61 22.01
N GLU A 270 -16.81 2.33 21.62
CA GLU A 270 -16.63 1.20 22.53
C GLU A 270 -15.30 1.31 23.31
N GLN A 271 -14.21 1.67 22.62
CA GLN A 271 -12.90 1.91 23.23
C GLN A 271 -12.87 3.15 24.16
N LYS A 272 -13.85 4.06 24.03
CA LYS A 272 -13.93 5.34 24.75
C LYS A 272 -12.70 6.25 24.59
N SER A 273 -11.85 5.99 23.60
CA SER A 273 -10.62 6.77 23.36
C SER A 273 -10.89 8.04 22.55
N ARG A 274 -10.30 9.16 22.96
CA ARG A 274 -10.37 10.43 22.20
C ARG A 274 -9.63 10.34 20.87
N ILE A 275 -8.46 9.69 20.87
CA ILE A 275 -7.60 9.51 19.68
C ILE A 275 -8.35 8.72 18.59
N HIS A 276 -8.93 7.58 18.96
CA HIS A 276 -9.68 6.74 18.02
C HIS A 276 -10.88 7.48 17.43
N ARG A 277 -11.55 8.32 18.23
CA ARG A 277 -12.65 9.17 17.75
C ARG A 277 -12.18 10.21 16.73
N LEU A 278 -11.03 10.84 16.94
CA LEU A 278 -10.47 11.81 15.99
C LEU A 278 -10.11 11.14 14.66
N ILE A 279 -9.47 9.97 14.71
CA ILE A 279 -9.13 9.18 13.52
C ILE A 279 -10.41 8.78 12.75
N ALA A 280 -11.37 8.16 13.43
CA ALA A 280 -12.63 7.71 12.82
C ALA A 280 -13.42 8.87 12.19
N LEU A 281 -13.50 10.02 12.89
CA LEU A 281 -14.15 11.22 12.35
C LEU A 281 -13.39 11.80 11.16
N GLY A 282 -12.05 11.78 11.19
CA GLY A 282 -11.21 12.20 10.06
C GLY A 282 -11.50 11.37 8.82
N LYS A 283 -11.45 10.04 8.93
CA LYS A 283 -11.74 9.13 7.81
C LYS A 283 -13.16 9.33 7.27
N ALA A 284 -14.17 9.40 8.13
CA ALA A 284 -15.55 9.65 7.72
C ALA A 284 -15.75 11.01 7.01
N ARG A 285 -15.09 12.08 7.49
CA ARG A 285 -15.17 13.41 6.86
C ARG A 285 -14.44 13.43 5.52
N ARG A 286 -13.29 12.77 5.42
CA ARG A 286 -12.56 12.58 4.15
C ARG A 286 -13.46 11.91 3.11
N GLU A 287 -14.02 10.75 3.40
CA GLU A 287 -14.83 10.00 2.43
C GLU A 287 -16.03 10.79 1.95
N LYS A 288 -16.73 11.44 2.89
CA LYS A 288 -17.88 12.28 2.56
C LYS A 288 -17.48 13.46 1.66
N PHE A 289 -16.43 14.18 2.03
CA PHE A 289 -15.98 15.35 1.26
C PHE A 289 -15.50 14.95 -0.13
N LYS A 290 -14.65 13.92 -0.23
CA LYS A 290 -14.15 13.42 -1.51
C LYS A 290 -15.29 12.99 -2.44
N SER A 291 -16.26 12.23 -1.93
CA SER A 291 -17.39 11.75 -2.75
C SER A 291 -18.23 12.90 -3.30
N GLN A 292 -18.51 13.91 -2.47
CA GLN A 292 -19.25 15.11 -2.89
C GLN A 292 -18.44 15.96 -3.88
N LEU A 293 -17.13 16.07 -3.65
CA LEU A 293 -16.22 16.85 -4.48
C LEU A 293 -16.06 16.24 -5.88
N ASP A 294 -15.88 14.93 -5.98
CA ASP A 294 -15.71 14.26 -7.27
C ASP A 294 -16.95 14.52 -8.17
N GLN A 295 -18.15 14.53 -7.57
CA GLN A 295 -19.40 14.86 -8.26
C GLN A 295 -19.51 16.36 -8.60
N LEU A 296 -19.16 17.24 -7.67
CA LEU A 296 -19.13 18.68 -7.88
C LEU A 296 -18.20 19.04 -9.05
N HIS A 297 -16.97 18.53 -9.02
CA HIS A 297 -15.95 18.79 -10.03
C HIS A 297 -16.44 18.35 -11.41
N ALA A 298 -16.92 17.11 -11.55
CA ALA A 298 -17.43 16.62 -12.82
C ALA A 298 -18.64 17.44 -13.34
N THR A 299 -19.57 17.80 -12.45
CA THR A 299 -20.76 18.59 -12.83
C THR A 299 -20.36 20.01 -13.23
N HIS A 300 -19.43 20.64 -12.50
CA HIS A 300 -18.95 22.00 -12.75
C HIS A 300 -18.46 22.19 -14.18
N TYR A 301 -17.60 21.28 -14.67
CA TYR A 301 -17.09 21.35 -16.02
C TYR A 301 -18.13 20.93 -17.07
N SER A 302 -19.04 20.01 -16.73
CA SER A 302 -20.05 19.51 -17.67
C SER A 302 -21.18 20.52 -17.93
N VAL A 303 -21.45 21.46 -17.01
CA VAL A 303 -22.39 22.58 -17.22
C VAL A 303 -22.07 23.37 -18.49
N ASN A 304 -20.78 23.56 -18.79
CA ASN A 304 -20.32 24.33 -19.95
C ASN A 304 -20.46 23.55 -21.27
N HIS A 305 -20.90 22.29 -21.22
CA HIS A 305 -21.18 21.52 -22.43
C HIS A 305 -22.55 21.81 -23.03
N PHE A 306 -23.47 22.36 -22.22
CA PHE A 306 -24.82 22.70 -22.62
C PHE A 306 -24.90 24.14 -23.15
N GLU A 307 -25.84 24.40 -24.05
CA GLU A 307 -26.13 25.76 -24.51
C GLU A 307 -26.62 26.62 -23.33
N LYS A 308 -26.10 27.85 -23.18
CA LYS A 308 -26.34 28.70 -22.00
C LYS A 308 -27.82 28.94 -21.68
N ASN A 309 -28.68 28.98 -22.69
CA ASN A 309 -30.12 29.24 -22.53
C ASN A 309 -30.98 27.96 -22.52
N SER A 310 -30.35 26.78 -22.55
CA SER A 310 -31.06 25.49 -22.52
C SER A 310 -31.57 25.14 -21.12
N LEU A 311 -32.66 24.36 -21.05
CA LEU A 311 -33.21 23.86 -19.80
C LEU A 311 -32.18 22.99 -19.05
N GLU A 312 -31.43 22.18 -19.79
CA GLU A 312 -30.37 21.30 -19.31
C GLU A 312 -29.27 22.10 -18.61
N HIS A 313 -28.84 23.22 -19.20
CA HIS A 313 -27.86 24.11 -18.57
C HIS A 313 -28.38 24.67 -17.24
N PHE A 314 -29.63 25.13 -17.19
CA PHE A 314 -30.23 25.63 -15.95
C PHE A 314 -30.31 24.55 -14.86
N ILE A 315 -30.71 23.33 -15.22
CA ILE A 315 -30.78 22.18 -14.30
C ILE A 315 -29.38 21.85 -13.76
N PHE A 316 -28.40 21.66 -14.63
CA PHE A 316 -27.03 21.32 -14.25
C PHE A 316 -26.38 22.41 -13.41
N ASN A 317 -26.58 23.68 -13.78
CA ASN A 317 -26.01 24.79 -13.02
C ASN A 317 -26.61 24.87 -11.61
N ASN A 318 -27.94 24.70 -11.47
CA ASN A 318 -28.59 24.66 -10.16
C ASN A 318 -28.07 23.50 -9.29
N GLN A 319 -28.00 22.28 -9.85
CA GLN A 319 -27.43 21.12 -9.15
C GLN A 319 -25.97 21.37 -8.73
N THR A 320 -25.18 22.00 -9.60
CA THR A 320 -23.79 22.37 -9.26
C THR A 320 -23.74 23.34 -8.06
N GLN A 321 -24.66 24.30 -7.96
CA GLN A 321 -24.72 25.20 -6.80
C GLN A 321 -25.06 24.46 -5.50
N VAL A 322 -25.98 23.49 -5.55
CA VAL A 322 -26.31 22.64 -4.40
C VAL A 322 -25.11 21.81 -3.95
N LEU A 323 -24.43 21.15 -4.90
CA LEU A 323 -23.22 20.37 -4.63
C LEU A 323 -22.09 21.23 -4.09
N TYR A 324 -21.91 22.44 -4.63
CA TYR A 324 -20.91 23.40 -4.17
C TYR A 324 -21.15 23.78 -2.71
N ARG A 325 -22.38 24.17 -2.35
CA ARG A 325 -22.75 24.46 -0.97
C ARG A 325 -22.49 23.28 -0.03
N ASN A 326 -22.81 22.07 -0.46
CA ASN A 326 -22.57 20.86 0.33
C ASN A 326 -21.08 20.61 0.56
N CYS A 327 -20.25 20.81 -0.47
CA CYS A 327 -18.79 20.71 -0.34
C CYS A 327 -18.23 21.78 0.59
N CYS A 328 -18.70 23.03 0.52
CA CYS A 328 -18.30 24.09 1.46
C CYS A 328 -18.57 23.69 2.92
N LEU A 329 -19.78 23.17 3.21
CA LEU A 329 -20.15 22.72 4.56
C LEU A 329 -19.29 21.54 5.04
N SER A 330 -18.95 20.61 4.14
CA SER A 330 -18.05 19.49 4.46
C SER A 330 -16.61 19.96 4.70
N LEU A 331 -16.11 20.89 3.88
CA LEU A 331 -14.78 21.48 4.03
C LEU A 331 -14.68 22.30 5.32
N GLN A 332 -15.70 23.06 5.68
CA GLN A 332 -15.75 23.77 6.97
C GLN A 332 -15.55 22.80 8.14
N LYS A 333 -16.23 21.66 8.13
CA LYS A 333 -16.05 20.61 9.16
C LYS A 333 -14.64 20.04 9.13
N ILE A 334 -14.02 19.87 7.97
CA ILE A 334 -12.63 19.44 7.86
C ILE A 334 -11.69 20.45 8.51
N ILE A 335 -11.85 21.74 8.18
CA ILE A 335 -11.08 22.85 8.76
C ILE A 335 -11.21 22.87 10.29
N GLU A 336 -12.43 22.78 10.82
CA GLU A 336 -12.70 22.72 12.26
C GLU A 336 -12.03 21.50 12.92
N LEU A 337 -11.97 20.36 12.23
CA LEU A 337 -11.30 19.15 12.74
C LEU A 337 -9.79 19.34 12.80
N CYS A 338 -9.18 19.86 11.74
CA CYS A 338 -7.75 20.17 11.72
C CYS A 338 -7.40 21.14 12.86
N ASN A 339 -8.15 22.24 12.99
CA ASN A 339 -7.94 23.22 14.05
C ASN A 339 -8.09 22.61 15.44
N ARG A 340 -9.04 21.68 15.63
CA ARG A 340 -9.19 20.92 16.87
C ARG A 340 -7.98 20.02 17.15
N MET A 341 -7.51 19.27 16.16
CA MET A 341 -6.33 18.41 16.31
C MET A 341 -5.07 19.23 16.64
N THR A 342 -4.90 20.41 16.04
CA THR A 342 -3.83 21.35 16.38
C THR A 342 -3.95 21.83 17.83
N LYS A 343 -5.13 22.29 18.26
CA LYS A 343 -5.36 22.74 19.64
C LYS A 343 -5.11 21.63 20.67
N ASP A 344 -5.47 20.40 20.32
CA ASP A 344 -5.29 19.21 21.16
C ASP A 344 -3.87 18.61 21.08
N GLN A 345 -2.96 19.25 20.33
CA GLN A 345 -1.57 18.80 20.09
C GLN A 345 -1.48 17.37 19.49
N GLN A 346 -2.49 16.95 18.73
CA GLN A 346 -2.56 15.64 18.09
C GLN A 346 -1.93 15.68 16.69
N PHE A 347 -0.67 16.12 16.61
CA PHE A 347 0.00 16.41 15.33
C PHE A 347 0.20 15.18 14.44
N HIS A 348 0.42 13.99 15.02
CA HIS A 348 0.46 12.73 14.27
C HIS A 348 -0.86 12.46 13.51
N ILE A 349 -1.98 12.61 14.20
CA ILE A 349 -3.30 12.36 13.61
C ILE A 349 -3.62 13.46 12.58
N LEU A 350 -3.22 14.69 12.88
CA LEU A 350 -3.37 15.82 11.96
C LEU A 350 -2.59 15.58 10.67
N SER A 351 -1.33 15.13 10.75
CA SER A 351 -0.51 14.91 9.56
C SER A 351 -1.06 13.80 8.70
N ASP A 352 -1.45 12.66 9.30
CA ASP A 352 -2.12 11.56 8.58
C ASP A 352 -3.39 12.07 7.86
N PHE A 353 -4.24 12.80 8.59
CA PHE A 353 -5.51 13.28 8.05
C PHE A 353 -5.31 14.34 6.96
N PHE A 354 -4.43 15.31 7.18
CA PHE A 354 -4.23 16.44 6.27
C PHE A 354 -3.58 16.00 4.95
N VAL A 355 -2.58 15.11 5.01
CA VAL A 355 -1.96 14.52 3.82
C VAL A 355 -3.00 13.75 2.98
N ASP A 356 -3.94 13.08 3.64
CA ASP A 356 -5.00 12.31 2.96
C ASP A 356 -6.06 13.16 2.26
N ILE A 357 -6.28 14.41 2.69
CA ILE A 357 -7.29 15.33 2.11
C ILE A 357 -6.67 16.41 1.21
N TYR A 358 -5.35 16.58 1.22
CA TYR A 358 -4.67 17.68 0.54
C TYR A 358 -5.07 17.80 -0.94
N ALA A 359 -4.98 16.70 -1.69
CA ALA A 359 -5.35 16.67 -3.10
C ALA A 359 -6.84 17.03 -3.33
N SER A 360 -7.72 16.64 -2.40
CA SER A 360 -9.14 17.04 -2.48
C SER A 360 -9.33 18.54 -2.24
N ILE A 361 -8.53 19.15 -1.36
CA ILE A 361 -8.58 20.61 -1.17
C ILE A 361 -8.11 21.33 -2.44
N LEU A 362 -7.05 20.84 -3.10
CA LEU A 362 -6.59 21.40 -4.37
C LEU A 362 -7.66 21.35 -5.46
N ILE A 363 -8.29 20.20 -5.66
CA ILE A 363 -9.38 20.04 -6.65
C ILE A 363 -10.57 20.96 -6.30
N PHE A 364 -10.90 21.09 -5.01
CA PHE A 364 -11.96 22.01 -4.60
C PHE A 364 -11.61 23.47 -4.88
N LYS A 365 -10.35 23.88 -4.69
CA LYS A 365 -9.90 25.25 -4.98
C LYS A 365 -10.14 25.65 -6.43
N GLU A 366 -9.96 24.76 -7.39
CA GLU A 366 -10.24 25.05 -8.81
C GLU A 366 -11.72 25.40 -9.05
N VAL A 367 -12.64 24.67 -8.43
CA VAL A 367 -14.08 24.98 -8.50
C VAL A 367 -14.42 26.24 -7.70
N HIS A 368 -13.74 26.43 -6.57
CA HIS A 368 -13.95 27.56 -5.67
C HIS A 368 -13.48 28.89 -6.29
N GLU A 369 -12.38 28.90 -7.06
CA GLU A 369 -11.92 30.06 -7.83
C GLU A 369 -13.02 30.59 -8.77
N ALA A 370 -13.83 29.70 -9.35
CA ALA A 370 -14.91 30.06 -10.28
C ALA A 370 -16.24 30.43 -9.60
N ARG A 371 -16.44 30.11 -8.32
CA ARG A 371 -17.76 30.17 -7.64
C ARG A 371 -17.76 30.86 -6.28
N GLY A 372 -16.61 31.03 -5.66
CA GLY A 372 -16.42 31.66 -4.36
C GLY A 372 -16.44 33.18 -4.45
N THR A 373 -16.64 33.82 -3.30
CA THR A 373 -16.31 35.24 -3.18
C THR A 373 -14.80 35.38 -2.99
N LYS A 374 -14.26 36.54 -3.33
CA LYS A 374 -12.83 36.83 -3.17
C LYS A 374 -12.36 36.56 -1.73
N GLU A 375 -13.13 37.00 -0.74
CA GLU A 375 -12.81 36.82 0.67
C GLU A 375 -12.75 35.34 1.08
N SER A 376 -13.65 34.50 0.55
CA SER A 376 -13.65 33.06 0.84
C SER A 376 -12.48 32.33 0.19
N ILE A 377 -12.08 32.76 -1.02
CA ILE A 377 -10.93 32.22 -1.74
C ILE A 377 -9.64 32.58 -0.99
N ASP A 378 -9.47 33.86 -0.66
CA ASP A 378 -8.30 34.36 0.08
C ASP A 378 -8.17 33.65 1.45
N PHE A 379 -9.30 33.44 2.15
CA PHE A 379 -9.32 32.69 3.40
C PHE A 379 -8.85 31.24 3.23
N LEU A 380 -9.40 30.52 2.23
CA LEU A 380 -9.05 29.13 2.02
C LEU A 380 -7.59 28.97 1.62
N ASP A 381 -7.08 29.87 0.77
CA ASP A 381 -5.69 29.88 0.34
C ASP A 381 -4.74 30.08 1.53
N HIS A 382 -5.01 31.08 2.35
CA HIS A 382 -4.22 31.36 3.54
C HIS A 382 -4.26 30.19 4.53
N TRP A 383 -5.44 29.67 4.84
CA TRP A 383 -5.58 28.54 5.77
C TRP A 383 -4.86 27.30 5.25
N HIS A 384 -5.01 26.97 3.97
CA HIS A 384 -4.39 25.81 3.35
C HIS A 384 -2.86 25.93 3.39
N GLU A 385 -2.29 27.08 3.03
CA GLU A 385 -0.85 27.32 3.09
C GLU A 385 -0.29 27.15 4.52
N LYS A 386 -0.92 27.79 5.51
CA LYS A 386 -0.48 27.72 6.90
C LYS A 386 -0.61 26.33 7.50
N MET A 387 -1.70 25.62 7.21
CA MET A 387 -1.90 24.25 7.68
C MET A 387 -0.89 23.29 7.02
N SER A 388 -0.62 23.47 5.73
CA SER A 388 0.38 22.68 5.00
C SER A 388 1.77 22.85 5.59
N LEU A 389 2.17 24.09 5.88
CA LEU A 389 3.47 24.37 6.49
C LEU A 389 3.56 23.79 7.91
N LEU A 390 2.50 23.91 8.72
CA LEU A 390 2.45 23.30 10.05
C LEU A 390 2.64 21.77 9.98
N VAL A 391 1.91 21.11 9.08
CA VAL A 391 2.01 19.66 8.89
C VAL A 391 3.39 19.26 8.36
N MET A 392 3.94 20.00 7.39
CA MET A 392 5.29 19.77 6.87
C MET A 392 6.34 19.85 7.98
N THR A 393 6.28 20.89 8.82
CA THR A 393 7.19 21.05 9.96
C THR A 393 7.10 19.87 10.92
N TYR A 394 5.89 19.38 11.22
CA TYR A 394 5.73 18.20 12.05
C TYR A 394 6.33 16.94 11.40
N CYS A 395 6.08 16.71 10.11
CA CYS A 395 6.65 15.57 9.38
C CYS A 395 8.18 15.60 9.37
N VAL A 396 8.78 16.79 9.20
CA VAL A 396 10.23 16.99 9.28
C VAL A 396 10.78 16.67 10.68
N ILE A 397 10.15 17.19 11.74
CA ILE A 397 10.56 16.90 13.13
C ILE A 397 10.43 15.42 13.46
N SER A 398 9.38 14.75 12.97
CA SER A 398 9.14 13.32 13.17
C SER A 398 9.92 12.42 12.21
N GLN A 399 10.67 12.99 11.28
CA GLN A 399 11.46 12.28 10.27
C GLN A 399 10.63 11.31 9.40
N ASP A 400 9.36 11.64 9.17
CA ASP A 400 8.45 10.85 8.32
C ASP A 400 8.67 11.20 6.83
N LEU A 401 9.68 10.57 6.24
CA LEU A 401 10.12 10.85 4.87
C LEU A 401 9.02 10.62 3.82
N GLU A 402 8.16 9.61 4.02
CA GLU A 402 7.06 9.29 3.10
C GLU A 402 6.04 10.44 3.05
N LYS A 403 5.65 10.98 4.21
CA LYS A 403 4.72 12.13 4.26
C LYS A 403 5.36 13.42 3.76
N ILE A 404 6.66 13.63 4.04
CA ILE A 404 7.41 14.79 3.50
C ILE A 404 7.37 14.76 1.98
N GLU A 405 7.74 13.63 1.37
CA GLU A 405 7.75 13.46 -0.08
C GLU A 405 6.36 13.69 -0.67
N ARG A 406 5.34 13.00 -0.16
CA ARG A 406 3.96 13.09 -0.65
C ARG A 406 3.41 14.52 -0.56
N LEU A 407 3.62 15.19 0.57
CA LEU A 407 3.14 16.55 0.77
C LEU A 407 3.91 17.55 -0.10
N TYR A 408 5.23 17.39 -0.25
CA TYR A 408 6.04 18.29 -1.06
C TYR A 408 5.69 18.19 -2.55
N ILE A 409 5.50 16.97 -3.08
CA ILE A 409 5.03 16.77 -4.46
C ILE A 409 3.71 17.51 -4.70
N LEU A 410 2.74 17.39 -3.78
CA LEU A 410 1.45 18.06 -3.90
C LEU A 410 1.55 19.58 -3.76
N ILE A 411 2.46 20.10 -2.94
CA ILE A 411 2.72 21.55 -2.88
C ILE A 411 3.36 22.02 -4.19
N SER A 412 4.30 21.25 -4.76
CA SER A 412 4.97 21.60 -6.02
C SER A 412 4.00 21.76 -7.19
N THR A 413 2.83 21.13 -7.18
CA THR A 413 1.81 21.34 -8.23
C THR A 413 1.29 22.77 -8.27
N LEU A 414 1.42 23.52 -7.17
CA LEU A 414 1.05 24.93 -7.10
C LEU A 414 2.04 25.87 -7.80
N LEU A 415 3.27 25.40 -8.12
CA LEU A 415 4.31 26.25 -8.72
C LEU A 415 3.91 26.89 -10.05
N LYS A 416 3.02 26.24 -10.81
CA LYS A 416 2.51 26.75 -12.08
C LYS A 416 1.68 28.03 -11.91
N LYS A 417 0.94 28.15 -10.80
CA LYS A 417 0.13 29.34 -10.46
C LYS A 417 0.85 30.30 -9.51
N ASN A 418 1.71 29.78 -8.64
CA ASN A 418 2.43 30.53 -7.62
C ASN A 418 3.91 30.09 -7.56
N PRO A 419 4.84 30.85 -8.17
CA PRO A 419 6.26 30.51 -8.22
C PRO A 419 6.95 30.39 -6.85
N THR A 420 6.38 30.93 -5.77
CA THR A 420 6.96 30.89 -4.42
C THR A 420 6.35 29.82 -3.52
N ALA A 421 5.42 29.00 -4.04
CA ALA A 421 4.65 28.03 -3.25
C ALA A 421 5.51 27.03 -2.45
N THR A 422 6.69 26.64 -2.98
CA THR A 422 7.58 25.67 -2.32
C THR A 422 8.64 26.32 -1.43
N GLN A 423 8.78 27.64 -1.41
CA GLN A 423 9.89 28.33 -0.73
C GLN A 423 9.94 28.00 0.78
N ALA A 424 8.86 28.29 1.51
CA ALA A 424 8.82 28.02 2.95
C ALA A 424 8.90 26.52 3.30
N PRO A 425 8.16 25.61 2.64
CA PRO A 425 8.34 24.17 2.84
C PRO A 425 9.76 23.69 2.58
N ARG A 426 10.44 24.23 1.55
CA ARG A 426 11.82 23.89 1.22
C ARG A 426 12.78 24.31 2.35
N GLU A 427 12.66 25.53 2.85
CA GLU A 427 13.44 26.02 3.99
C GLU A 427 13.30 25.10 5.22
N VAL A 428 12.06 24.69 5.53
CA VAL A 428 11.79 23.76 6.64
C VAL A 428 12.46 22.41 6.42
N ILE A 429 12.32 21.81 5.24
CA ILE A 429 12.94 20.49 4.95
C ILE A 429 14.47 20.60 5.02
N LEU A 430 15.07 21.59 4.36
CA LEU A 430 16.53 21.74 4.28
C LEU A 430 17.16 22.10 5.63
N SER A 431 16.40 22.67 6.57
CA SER A 431 16.89 22.92 7.93
C SER A 431 17.28 21.63 8.68
N SER A 432 16.62 20.51 8.36
CA SER A 432 16.88 19.20 8.98
C SER A 432 17.55 18.21 8.01
N PHE A 433 17.34 18.37 6.70
CA PHE A 433 17.87 17.51 5.65
C PHE A 433 18.55 18.32 4.52
N PRO A 434 19.73 18.91 4.76
CA PRO A 434 20.40 19.77 3.77
C PRO A 434 20.69 19.07 2.43
N ASP A 435 20.99 17.76 2.47
CA ASP A 435 21.33 16.97 1.28
C ASP A 435 20.14 16.75 0.33
N PHE A 436 18.91 17.07 0.76
CA PHE A 436 17.71 16.86 -0.03
C PHE A 436 17.52 17.92 -1.13
N ASP A 437 18.29 19.01 -1.13
CA ASP A 437 18.14 20.14 -2.07
C ASP A 437 18.05 19.68 -3.54
N LYS A 438 18.96 18.77 -3.94
CA LYS A 438 18.95 18.19 -5.30
C LYS A 438 17.71 17.38 -5.60
N VAL A 439 17.18 16.66 -4.61
CA VAL A 439 15.96 15.84 -4.75
C VAL A 439 14.74 16.75 -4.88
N LEU A 440 14.64 17.78 -4.04
CA LEU A 440 13.55 18.75 -4.09
C LEU A 440 13.52 19.49 -5.43
N THR A 441 14.67 19.92 -5.96
CA THR A 441 14.75 20.52 -7.30
C THR A 441 14.27 19.56 -8.40
N LYS A 442 14.62 18.26 -8.31
CA LYS A 442 14.13 17.28 -9.28
C LYS A 442 12.61 17.11 -9.22
N ILE A 443 12.01 17.13 -8.02
CA ILE A 443 10.55 17.07 -7.86
C ILE A 443 9.90 18.28 -8.51
N GLU A 444 10.39 19.50 -8.22
CA GLU A 444 9.84 20.73 -8.79
C GLU A 444 9.96 20.74 -10.32
N GLN A 445 11.13 20.38 -10.86
CA GLN A 445 11.34 20.26 -12.30
C GLN A 445 10.44 19.21 -12.92
N HIS A 446 10.27 18.06 -12.28
CA HIS A 446 9.36 17.02 -12.76
C HIS A 446 7.95 17.56 -12.86
N VAL A 447 7.42 18.20 -11.81
CA VAL A 447 6.06 18.74 -11.79
C VAL A 447 5.86 19.87 -12.81
N LEU A 448 6.85 20.74 -13.00
CA LEU A 448 6.81 21.79 -14.04
C LEU A 448 6.86 21.20 -15.46
N ASN A 449 7.58 20.10 -15.65
CA ASN A 449 7.71 19.40 -16.93
C ASN A 449 6.58 18.39 -17.21
N ILE A 450 5.69 18.13 -16.25
CA ILE A 450 4.45 17.39 -16.53
C ILE A 450 3.66 18.23 -17.52
N ASP A 451 3.71 17.77 -18.77
CA ASP A 451 3.09 18.38 -19.94
C ASP A 451 1.59 18.55 -19.66
N GLU A 452 1.20 19.79 -19.38
CA GLU A 452 -0.19 20.16 -19.25
C GLU A 452 -0.78 20.13 -20.66
N GLN A 453 -1.62 19.11 -20.90
CA GLN A 453 -2.43 18.91 -22.11
C GLN A 453 -1.75 18.09 -23.21
N ARG A 454 -1.72 16.76 -23.02
CA ARG A 454 -1.77 15.86 -24.18
C ARG A 454 -3.06 16.12 -24.96
N ASP A 455 -2.95 16.34 -26.26
CA ASP A 455 -4.10 16.42 -27.17
C ASP A 455 -4.96 15.15 -27.00
N PHE A 456 -6.25 15.30 -26.69
CA PHE A 456 -7.16 14.18 -26.51
C PHE A 456 -7.18 13.24 -27.74
N TYR A 457 -7.04 13.82 -28.94
CA TYR A 457 -7.00 13.04 -30.18
C TYR A 457 -5.70 12.25 -30.39
N SER A 458 -4.65 12.52 -29.59
CA SER A 458 -3.39 11.77 -29.60
C SER A 458 -3.42 10.53 -28.69
N LEU A 459 -4.42 10.42 -27.80
CA LEU A 459 -4.59 9.27 -26.92
C LEU A 459 -5.03 8.03 -27.70
N THR A 460 -4.68 6.85 -27.20
CA THR A 460 -5.22 5.58 -27.69
C THR A 460 -6.73 5.48 -27.41
N ILE A 461 -7.43 4.62 -28.15
CA ILE A 461 -8.88 4.41 -27.97
C ILE A 461 -9.19 3.96 -26.53
N GLU A 462 -8.37 3.10 -25.94
CA GLU A 462 -8.57 2.61 -24.58
C GLU A 462 -8.34 3.71 -23.53
N GLU A 463 -7.35 4.59 -23.72
CA GLU A 463 -7.17 5.78 -22.87
C GLU A 463 -8.36 6.75 -22.97
N GLN A 464 -8.90 6.95 -24.19
CA GLN A 464 -10.09 7.79 -24.39
C GLN A 464 -11.33 7.17 -23.74
N LYS A 465 -11.53 5.85 -23.84
CA LYS A 465 -12.60 5.15 -23.13
C LYS A 465 -12.44 5.25 -21.62
N ALA A 466 -11.24 5.05 -21.09
CA ALA A 466 -10.95 5.19 -19.66
C ALA A 466 -11.26 6.61 -19.15
N TYR A 467 -10.96 7.64 -19.95
CA TYR A 467 -11.35 9.02 -19.66
C TYR A 467 -12.87 9.18 -19.52
N PHE A 468 -13.65 8.69 -20.49
CA PHE A 468 -15.11 8.78 -20.43
C PHE A 468 -15.71 7.94 -19.31
N LEU A 469 -15.15 6.75 -19.03
CA LEU A 469 -15.57 5.89 -17.93
C LEU A 469 -15.44 6.61 -16.59
N ASN A 470 -14.26 7.20 -16.32
CA ASN A 470 -14.00 7.95 -15.10
C ASN A 470 -14.90 9.19 -14.97
N ARG A 471 -15.17 9.87 -16.08
CA ARG A 471 -16.06 11.04 -16.11
C ARG A 471 -17.52 10.65 -15.85
N ALA A 472 -18.01 9.58 -16.47
CA ALA A 472 -19.36 9.06 -16.27
C ALA A 472 -19.58 8.66 -14.81
N LYS A 473 -18.65 7.88 -14.23
CA LYS A 473 -18.67 7.54 -12.80
C LYS A 473 -18.73 8.78 -11.91
N SER A 474 -17.97 9.81 -12.23
CA SER A 474 -17.95 11.06 -11.44
C SER A 474 -19.23 11.88 -11.58
N LEU A 475 -19.95 11.75 -12.68
CA LEU A 475 -21.30 12.31 -12.84
C LEU A 475 -22.40 11.47 -12.17
N GLY A 476 -22.06 10.36 -11.51
CA GLY A 476 -23.01 9.42 -10.91
C GLY A 476 -23.63 8.44 -11.91
N MET A 477 -23.05 8.33 -13.10
CA MET A 477 -23.49 7.43 -14.16
C MET A 477 -22.48 6.30 -14.29
N ASP A 478 -22.61 5.24 -13.49
CA ASP A 478 -21.61 4.18 -13.46
C ASP A 478 -21.80 3.15 -14.60
N PRO A 479 -20.89 3.07 -15.58
CA PRO A 479 -20.97 2.09 -16.66
C PRO A 479 -20.65 0.65 -16.22
N ASP A 480 -20.02 0.47 -15.05
CA ASP A 480 -19.65 -0.85 -14.55
C ASP A 480 -20.75 -1.47 -13.67
N ASP A 481 -21.80 -0.73 -13.31
CA ASP A 481 -22.90 -1.19 -12.44
C ASP A 481 -24.08 -1.74 -13.27
N PRO A 482 -24.27 -3.07 -13.38
CA PRO A 482 -25.36 -3.65 -14.18
C PRO A 482 -26.76 -3.37 -13.60
N GLU A 483 -26.83 -3.00 -12.31
CA GLU A 483 -28.07 -2.60 -11.65
C GLU A 483 -28.32 -1.08 -11.77
N GLY A 484 -27.37 -0.34 -12.33
CA GLY A 484 -27.47 1.10 -12.53
C GLY A 484 -28.51 1.48 -13.57
N GLU A 485 -29.29 2.51 -13.29
CA GLU A 485 -30.37 3.00 -14.16
C GLU A 485 -29.89 3.33 -15.59
N HIS A 486 -28.61 3.70 -15.74
CA HIS A 486 -28.03 4.14 -17.01
C HIS A 486 -27.12 3.11 -17.69
N TYR A 487 -26.97 1.92 -17.10
CA TYR A 487 -26.00 0.91 -17.52
C TYR A 487 -26.08 0.57 -19.01
N GLU A 488 -27.27 0.25 -19.50
CA GLU A 488 -27.45 -0.18 -20.90
C GLU A 488 -27.07 0.91 -21.91
N PHE A 489 -27.34 2.19 -21.60
CA PHE A 489 -26.94 3.30 -22.48
C PHE A 489 -25.43 3.41 -22.61
N PHE A 490 -24.70 3.25 -21.50
CA PHE A 490 -23.25 3.31 -21.51
C PHE A 490 -22.62 2.08 -22.12
N LYS A 491 -23.12 0.89 -21.82
CA LYS A 491 -22.70 -0.36 -22.44
C LYS A 491 -22.77 -0.29 -23.97
N ILE A 492 -23.91 0.17 -24.51
CA ILE A 492 -24.07 0.40 -25.95
C ILE A 492 -23.10 1.46 -26.44
N GLY A 493 -22.99 2.59 -25.73
CA GLY A 493 -22.12 3.70 -26.13
C GLY A 493 -20.64 3.33 -26.20
N PHE A 494 -20.12 2.58 -25.22
CA PHE A 494 -18.75 2.09 -25.21
C PHE A 494 -18.51 1.01 -26.28
N ALA A 495 -19.47 0.12 -26.51
CA ALA A 495 -19.40 -0.86 -27.60
C ALA A 495 -19.39 -0.18 -28.99
N ASN A 496 -20.13 0.92 -29.15
CA ASN A 496 -20.19 1.71 -30.38
C ASN A 496 -19.04 2.71 -30.54
N TYR A 497 -18.16 2.86 -29.54
CA TYR A 497 -17.12 3.89 -29.53
C TYR A 497 -16.14 3.76 -30.69
N ASP A 498 -15.72 2.52 -30.97
CA ASP A 498 -14.81 2.15 -32.06
C ASP A 498 -15.54 1.26 -33.08
N PRO A 499 -15.89 1.80 -34.26
CA PRO A 499 -16.61 1.07 -35.29
C PRO A 499 -15.67 0.32 -36.25
N THR A 500 -14.37 0.17 -35.95
CA THR A 500 -13.36 -0.40 -36.86
C THR A 500 -13.83 -1.72 -37.47
N ASN A 501 -14.34 -2.64 -36.66
CA ASN A 501 -14.79 -3.97 -37.12
C ASN A 501 -15.92 -3.89 -38.16
N THR A 502 -16.81 -2.91 -38.03
CA THR A 502 -17.90 -2.67 -39.00
C THR A 502 -17.36 -2.00 -40.25
N MET A 503 -16.57 -0.93 -40.09
CA MET A 503 -16.10 -0.09 -41.19
C MET A 503 -14.99 -0.72 -42.04
N ARG A 504 -14.32 -1.76 -41.53
CA ARG A 504 -13.31 -2.52 -42.30
C ARG A 504 -13.93 -3.31 -43.45
N ASN A 505 -15.21 -3.70 -43.36
CA ASN A 505 -15.86 -4.53 -44.37
C ASN A 505 -16.00 -3.85 -45.74
N CYS A 506 -16.00 -2.51 -45.80
CA CYS A 506 -16.00 -1.79 -47.06
C CYS A 506 -15.43 -0.36 -46.92
N GLU A 507 -14.56 0.06 -47.85
CA GLU A 507 -13.95 1.38 -47.91
C GLU A 507 -14.97 2.53 -48.07
N ASN A 508 -16.16 2.21 -48.59
CA ASN A 508 -17.25 3.16 -48.78
C ASN A 508 -18.19 3.23 -47.57
N LEU A 509 -18.00 2.41 -46.54
CA LEU A 509 -18.78 2.51 -45.30
C LEU A 509 -18.26 3.66 -44.43
N PHE A 510 -19.22 4.37 -43.85
CA PHE A 510 -19.00 5.47 -42.92
C PHE A 510 -20.03 5.43 -41.80
N VAL A 511 -19.56 5.51 -40.55
CA VAL A 511 -20.43 5.71 -39.39
C VAL A 511 -20.49 7.20 -39.11
N HIS A 512 -21.69 7.77 -39.13
CA HIS A 512 -21.93 9.14 -38.69
C HIS A 512 -22.61 9.14 -37.32
N TYR A 513 -21.85 9.55 -36.30
CA TYR A 513 -22.36 9.64 -34.94
C TYR A 513 -23.27 10.86 -34.77
N ARG A 514 -24.41 10.64 -34.11
CA ARG A 514 -25.38 11.68 -33.72
C ARG A 514 -25.65 11.54 -32.22
N PRO A 515 -24.69 11.94 -31.37
CA PRO A 515 -24.90 11.91 -29.92
C PRO A 515 -26.12 12.76 -29.56
N GLY A 516 -26.95 12.25 -28.65
CA GLY A 516 -28.21 12.90 -28.30
C GLY A 516 -28.58 12.71 -26.83
N GLY A 517 -29.24 13.71 -26.27
CA GLY A 517 -29.70 13.71 -24.88
C GLY A 517 -28.64 14.14 -23.87
N ILE A 518 -29.06 14.17 -22.61
CA ILE A 518 -28.32 14.78 -21.50
C ILE A 518 -27.00 14.05 -21.18
N PHE A 519 -26.97 12.73 -21.35
CA PHE A 519 -25.76 11.91 -21.11
C PHE A 519 -24.68 12.17 -22.17
N ALA A 520 -25.07 12.21 -23.43
CA ALA A 520 -24.16 12.46 -24.53
C ALA A 520 -23.55 13.87 -24.46
N GLN A 521 -24.38 14.87 -24.14
CA GLN A 521 -23.94 16.26 -23.99
C GLN A 521 -23.07 16.47 -22.75
N SER A 522 -23.46 15.93 -21.60
CA SER A 522 -22.67 16.06 -20.36
C SER A 522 -21.28 15.45 -20.48
N LEU A 523 -21.14 14.32 -21.20
CA LEU A 523 -19.84 13.68 -21.41
C LEU A 523 -19.09 14.18 -22.62
N ARG A 524 -19.78 14.69 -23.65
CA ARG A 524 -19.24 14.93 -25.00
C ARG A 524 -18.65 13.68 -25.66
N MET A 525 -19.20 12.52 -25.33
CA MET A 525 -18.83 11.24 -25.96
C MET A 525 -19.66 11.05 -27.23
N HIS A 526 -19.00 10.90 -28.38
CA HIS A 526 -19.66 10.86 -29.69
C HIS A 526 -20.60 9.67 -29.87
N SER A 527 -20.32 8.55 -29.19
CA SER A 527 -21.03 7.29 -29.36
C SER A 527 -22.14 7.04 -28.33
N VAL A 528 -22.42 7.97 -27.41
CA VAL A 528 -23.52 7.83 -26.44
C VAL A 528 -24.79 8.50 -26.98
N GLY A 529 -25.90 7.78 -26.87
CA GLY A 529 -27.24 8.33 -27.11
C GLY A 529 -27.53 8.73 -28.56
N GLY A 530 -28.78 9.13 -28.81
CA GLY A 530 -29.24 9.53 -30.15
C GLY A 530 -29.30 8.38 -31.15
N ILE A 531 -29.32 8.71 -32.45
CA ILE A 531 -29.46 7.76 -33.57
C ILE A 531 -28.23 7.84 -34.46
N HIS A 532 -27.33 6.87 -34.37
CA HIS A 532 -26.14 6.82 -35.20
C HIS A 532 -26.46 6.23 -36.57
N PHE A 533 -25.85 6.77 -37.63
CA PHE A 533 -26.08 6.32 -39.00
C PHE A 533 -24.92 5.49 -39.52
N LEU A 534 -25.26 4.40 -40.21
CA LEU A 534 -24.36 3.69 -41.10
C LEU A 534 -24.68 4.10 -42.54
N ILE A 535 -23.68 4.59 -43.26
CA ILE A 535 -23.82 5.22 -44.56
C ILE A 535 -22.87 4.57 -45.56
N CYS A 536 -23.35 4.28 -46.77
CA CYS A 536 -22.49 4.02 -47.92
C CYS A 536 -22.25 5.34 -48.66
N LEU A 537 -21.02 5.88 -48.58
CA LEU A 537 -20.67 7.17 -49.19
C LEU A 537 -20.78 7.15 -50.72
N LYS A 538 -20.61 5.98 -51.35
CA LYS A 538 -20.68 5.82 -52.81
C LYS A 538 -22.10 5.83 -53.36
N HIS A 539 -23.02 5.07 -52.75
CA HIS A 539 -24.40 4.90 -53.25
C HIS A 539 -25.44 5.70 -52.47
N GLY A 540 -25.07 6.28 -51.32
CA GLY A 540 -25.97 7.08 -50.48
C GLY A 540 -26.98 6.28 -49.66
N TYR A 541 -26.82 4.96 -49.53
CA TYR A 541 -27.64 4.13 -48.66
C TYR A 541 -27.38 4.47 -47.19
N VAL A 542 -28.45 4.58 -46.39
CA VAL A 542 -28.39 4.94 -44.98
C VAL A 542 -29.32 4.07 -44.17
N GLN A 543 -28.86 3.63 -42.99
CA GLN A 543 -29.71 3.13 -41.93
C GLN A 543 -29.26 3.71 -40.59
N GLY A 544 -30.20 3.89 -39.66
CA GLY A 544 -29.95 4.44 -38.33
C GLY A 544 -30.27 3.46 -37.22
N THR A 545 -29.56 3.57 -36.10
CA THR A 545 -29.84 2.82 -34.88
C THR A 545 -29.53 3.65 -33.64
N GLY A 546 -30.34 3.50 -32.59
CA GLY A 546 -29.96 3.91 -31.22
C GLY A 546 -29.30 2.77 -30.43
N ASN A 547 -29.09 1.61 -31.06
CA ASN A 547 -28.54 0.40 -30.46
C ASN A 547 -27.14 0.10 -31.05
N LEU A 548 -26.65 -1.15 -30.95
CA LEU A 548 -25.33 -1.57 -31.42
C LEU A 548 -25.17 -1.41 -32.94
N LEU A 549 -24.10 -0.72 -33.35
CA LEU A 549 -23.71 -0.54 -34.76
C LEU A 549 -23.35 -1.86 -35.43
N SER A 550 -22.77 -2.80 -34.67
CA SER A 550 -22.45 -4.14 -35.17
C SER A 550 -23.71 -4.89 -35.59
N GLN A 551 -24.78 -4.84 -34.78
CA GLN A 551 -26.07 -5.45 -35.09
C GLN A 551 -26.78 -4.75 -36.26
N LEU A 552 -26.68 -3.41 -36.35
CA LEU A 552 -27.21 -2.68 -37.51
C LEU A 552 -26.52 -3.10 -38.81
N TYR A 553 -25.20 -3.31 -38.77
CA TYR A 553 -24.45 -3.74 -39.93
C TYR A 553 -24.75 -5.20 -40.31
N ASP A 554 -24.67 -6.12 -39.36
CA ASP A 554 -24.89 -7.55 -39.59
C ASP A 554 -25.63 -8.17 -38.40
N ASN A 555 -26.83 -8.70 -38.66
CA ASN A 555 -27.68 -9.36 -37.67
C ASN A 555 -27.89 -10.85 -37.99
N THR A 556 -26.85 -11.52 -38.51
CA THR A 556 -26.87 -12.98 -38.74
C THR A 556 -27.25 -13.72 -37.45
N GLY A 557 -28.39 -14.42 -37.47
CA GLY A 557 -28.91 -15.18 -36.33
C GLY A 557 -29.90 -14.45 -35.41
N GLY A 558 -30.23 -13.18 -35.69
CA GLY A 558 -31.24 -12.41 -34.95
C GLY A 558 -32.67 -12.59 -35.50
N TYR A 559 -33.65 -12.06 -34.75
CA TYR A 559 -35.08 -12.11 -35.12
C TYR A 559 -35.39 -11.38 -36.44
N ASP A 560 -34.65 -10.31 -36.75
CA ASP A 560 -34.80 -9.50 -37.98
C ASP A 560 -33.80 -9.90 -39.09
N PHE A 561 -33.44 -11.19 -39.18
CA PHE A 561 -32.50 -11.67 -40.19
C PHE A 561 -32.94 -11.30 -41.61
N GLY A 562 -32.08 -10.59 -42.35
CA GLY A 562 -32.32 -10.13 -43.73
C GLY A 562 -32.61 -8.63 -43.88
N SER A 563 -32.78 -7.88 -42.79
CA SER A 563 -33.02 -6.42 -42.81
C SER A 563 -31.79 -5.57 -42.44
N SER A 564 -30.65 -6.18 -42.13
CA SER A 564 -29.43 -5.44 -41.77
C SER A 564 -28.79 -4.76 -42.98
N PHE A 565 -27.93 -3.78 -42.71
CA PHE A 565 -27.28 -2.98 -43.74
C PHE A 565 -26.51 -3.86 -44.73
N LYS A 566 -25.82 -4.88 -44.22
CA LYS A 566 -25.01 -5.79 -45.04
C LYS A 566 -25.88 -6.56 -46.01
N GLN A 567 -26.96 -7.18 -45.56
CA GLN A 567 -27.81 -8.00 -46.44
C GLN A 567 -28.54 -7.16 -47.48
N LEU A 568 -29.02 -5.96 -47.10
CA LEU A 568 -29.76 -5.09 -48.01
C LEU A 568 -28.86 -4.41 -49.04
N ASN A 569 -27.66 -3.96 -48.62
CA ASN A 569 -26.87 -3.02 -49.42
C ASN A 569 -25.47 -3.52 -49.78
N CYS A 570 -24.87 -4.46 -49.04
CA CYS A 570 -23.47 -4.87 -49.26
C CYS A 570 -23.31 -6.25 -49.91
N SER A 571 -24.10 -7.26 -49.52
CA SER A 571 -23.88 -8.66 -49.93
C SER A 571 -23.94 -8.91 -51.44
N LYS A 572 -24.63 -8.05 -52.19
CA LYS A 572 -24.75 -8.12 -53.66
C LYS A 572 -24.10 -6.93 -54.37
N CYS A 573 -23.35 -6.08 -53.65
CA CYS A 573 -22.77 -4.86 -54.19
C CYS A 573 -21.41 -5.11 -54.84
N SER A 574 -21.29 -4.81 -56.13
CA SER A 574 -20.04 -4.97 -56.91
C SER A 574 -18.93 -4.00 -56.50
N ASP A 575 -19.28 -2.91 -55.81
CA ASP A 575 -18.32 -1.89 -55.34
C ASP A 575 -17.89 -2.12 -53.88
N CYS A 576 -18.35 -3.20 -53.25
CA CYS A 576 -17.99 -3.50 -51.87
C CYS A 576 -16.54 -4.01 -51.82
N LYS A 577 -15.62 -3.16 -51.33
CA LYS A 577 -14.20 -3.47 -51.22
C LYS A 577 -13.72 -3.28 -49.78
N PRO A 578 -13.27 -4.32 -49.07
CA PRO A 578 -12.76 -4.18 -47.71
C PRO A 578 -11.60 -3.19 -47.61
N ARG A 579 -11.49 -2.52 -46.46
CA ARG A 579 -10.32 -1.69 -46.15
C ARG A 579 -9.11 -2.58 -45.85
N PRO A 580 -7.87 -2.09 -46.06
CA PRO A 580 -6.66 -2.82 -45.69
C PRO A 580 -6.63 -3.18 -44.19
N ASP A 581 -5.96 -4.28 -43.84
CA ASP A 581 -5.86 -4.73 -42.44
C ASP A 581 -5.10 -3.74 -41.53
N SER A 582 -4.21 -2.94 -42.12
CA SER A 582 -3.49 -1.86 -41.43
C SER A 582 -4.37 -0.64 -41.12
N TRP A 583 -5.59 -0.58 -41.66
CA TRP A 583 -6.51 0.51 -41.39
C TRP A 583 -7.21 0.30 -40.03
N SER A 584 -7.24 1.35 -39.22
CA SER A 584 -7.99 1.44 -37.99
C SER A 584 -8.72 2.77 -37.90
N TRP A 585 -9.90 2.76 -37.31
CA TRP A 585 -10.61 3.98 -36.97
C TRP A 585 -9.87 4.71 -35.84
N ASN A 586 -9.88 6.04 -35.87
CA ASN A 586 -9.58 6.86 -34.71
C ASN A 586 -10.36 8.17 -34.79
N LEU A 587 -10.50 8.84 -33.64
CA LEU A 587 -11.34 10.02 -33.53
C LEU A 587 -10.82 11.20 -34.38
N ARG A 588 -9.50 11.33 -34.56
CA ARG A 588 -8.89 12.37 -35.42
C ARG A 588 -9.29 12.18 -36.88
N TRP A 589 -9.14 10.96 -37.38
CA TRP A 589 -9.58 10.57 -38.72
C TRP A 589 -11.07 10.83 -38.90
N TYR A 590 -11.89 10.46 -37.91
CA TYR A 590 -13.33 10.67 -37.96
C TYR A 590 -13.70 12.15 -38.12
N THR A 591 -13.10 13.04 -37.33
CA THR A 591 -13.38 14.49 -37.42
C THR A 591 -13.06 15.06 -38.79
N SER A 592 -11.93 14.67 -39.40
CA SER A 592 -11.58 15.06 -40.78
C SER A 592 -12.58 14.49 -41.78
N ALA A 593 -12.91 13.20 -41.67
CA ALA A 593 -13.84 12.54 -42.59
C ALA A 593 -15.26 13.10 -42.53
N VAL A 594 -15.73 13.56 -41.36
CA VAL A 594 -17.02 14.26 -41.24
C VAL A 594 -17.03 15.56 -42.04
N GLU A 595 -15.95 16.36 -41.96
CA GLU A 595 -15.87 17.64 -42.66
C GLU A 595 -15.78 17.43 -44.18
N ASP A 596 -15.00 16.45 -44.64
CA ASP A 596 -14.89 16.06 -46.05
C ASP A 596 -16.25 15.63 -46.65
N ASN A 597 -17.07 14.96 -45.85
CA ASN A 597 -18.37 14.42 -46.27
C ASN A 597 -19.56 15.31 -45.89
N LYS A 598 -19.33 16.50 -45.35
CA LYS A 598 -20.36 17.39 -44.76
C LYS A 598 -21.54 17.69 -45.69
N LYS A 599 -21.28 17.87 -46.99
CA LYS A 599 -22.35 18.12 -47.99
C LYS A 599 -23.32 16.94 -48.09
N LEU A 600 -22.82 15.70 -48.04
CA LEU A 600 -23.63 14.50 -48.05
C LEU A 600 -24.36 14.33 -46.71
N LEU A 601 -23.63 14.45 -45.59
CA LEU A 601 -24.17 14.25 -44.25
C LEU A 601 -25.31 15.24 -43.93
N ASN A 602 -25.22 16.48 -44.41
CA ASN A 602 -26.28 17.48 -44.25
C ASN A 602 -27.60 17.15 -44.97
N LYS A 603 -27.62 16.18 -45.90
CA LYS A 603 -28.86 15.73 -46.54
C LYS A 603 -29.75 14.92 -45.58
N TYR A 604 -29.17 14.35 -44.54
CA TYR A 604 -29.86 13.48 -43.58
C TYR A 604 -30.25 14.25 -42.29
N ARG A 605 -30.64 15.53 -42.44
CA ARG A 605 -31.20 16.34 -41.34
C ARG A 605 -32.61 15.82 -41.00
N PHE A 606 -32.66 14.86 -40.09
CA PHE A 606 -33.82 14.63 -39.26
C PHE A 606 -33.74 15.51 -38.01
#